data_AF-A0A447U3L6-F1
#
_entry.id   AF-A0A447U3L6-F1
#
_cell.length_a   1.000
_cell.length_b   1.000
_cell.length_c   1.000
_cell.angle_alpha   90.00
_cell.angle_beta   90.00
_cell.angle_gamma   90.00
#
_symmetry.space_group_name_H-M   'P 1'
#
loop_
_entity.id
_entity.type
_entity.pdbx_description
1 polymer ?
#
loop_
_entity_poly.entity_id
_entity_poly.type
_entity_poly.pdbx_seq_one_letter_code
_entity_poly.pdbx_strand_id
1 'polypeptide(L)' 'MSNKPFFYQDPFPLKKDDTEYYLLTSEHVSVAEFEGQEILKVAPEALTLLARQAFHDASFMLRSRASAAGGGYSARSAGQ' A
#
# COMPACT_ATOMS: atom_id res chain seq x y z
N MET A 1 5.13 -37.95 27.56
CA MET A 1 4.97 -37.27 26.25
C MET A 1 4.97 -35.77 26.50
N SER A 2 5.91 -35.03 25.91
CA SER A 2 5.98 -33.56 26.06
C SER A 2 4.80 -32.93 25.31
N ASN A 3 3.75 -32.57 26.04
CA ASN A 3 2.50 -32.04 25.48
C ASN A 3 2.64 -30.52 25.28
N LYS A 4 3.41 -30.11 24.27
CA LYS A 4 3.49 -28.70 23.88
C LYS A 4 2.17 -28.31 23.18
N PRO A 5 1.48 -27.25 23.65
CA PRO A 5 0.26 -26.80 23.00
C PRO A 5 0.56 -26.31 21.58
N PHE A 6 -0.36 -26.59 20.66
CA PHE A 6 -0.29 -26.11 19.28
C PHE A 6 -0.21 -24.57 19.26
N PHE A 7 0.77 -24.04 18.55
CA PHE A 7 0.94 -22.60 18.33
C PHE A 7 0.93 -22.35 16.82
N TYR A 8 -0.10 -21.67 16.34
CA TYR A 8 -0.17 -21.22 14.96
C TYR A 8 0.76 -20.03 14.76
N GLN A 9 1.61 -20.09 13.75
CA GLN A 9 2.49 -19.01 13.34
C GLN A 9 2.19 -18.64 11.90
N ASP A 10 1.93 -17.35 11.66
CA ASP A 10 1.75 -16.84 10.31
C ASP A 10 3.01 -17.04 9.47
N PRO A 11 2.91 -17.66 8.27
CA PRO A 11 4.08 -17.90 7.42
C PRO A 11 4.70 -16.60 6.89
N PHE A 12 3.92 -15.52 6.80
CA PHE A 12 4.35 -14.22 6.28
C PHE A 12 3.89 -13.09 7.20
N PRO A 13 4.64 -12.80 8.29
CA PRO A 13 4.30 -11.69 9.17
C PRO A 13 4.42 -10.37 8.40
N LEU A 14 3.35 -9.58 8.42
CA LEU A 14 3.30 -8.28 7.75
C LEU A 14 4.26 -7.30 8.43
N LYS A 15 5.02 -6.56 7.63
CA LYS A 15 5.82 -5.42 8.10
C LYS A 15 4.98 -4.16 8.07
N LYS A 16 5.45 -3.13 8.80
CA LYS A 16 4.84 -1.79 8.77
C LYS A 16 4.81 -1.26 7.34
N ASP A 17 3.66 -0.71 6.94
CA ASP A 17 3.52 0.01 5.68
C ASP A 17 3.88 1.48 5.90
N ASP A 18 4.92 1.95 5.19
CA ASP A 18 5.34 3.35 5.15
C ASP A 18 5.04 3.98 3.78
N THR A 19 4.18 3.34 2.97
CA THR A 19 3.80 3.83 1.64
C THR A 19 2.79 4.97 1.78
N GLU A 20 3.05 6.07 1.09
CA GLU A 20 2.11 7.20 1.02
C GLU A 20 1.05 6.92 -0.06
N TYR A 21 -0.22 7.13 0.29
CA TYR A 21 -1.36 6.97 -0.61
C TYR A 21 -2.05 8.31 -0.82
N TYR A 22 -2.58 8.52 -2.02
CA TYR A 22 -3.46 9.65 -2.32
C TYR A 22 -4.88 9.14 -2.59
N LEU A 23 -5.88 9.96 -2.29
CA LEU A 23 -7.27 9.63 -2.55
C LEU A 23 -7.57 9.83 -4.04
N LEU A 24 -7.87 8.75 -4.75
CA LEU A 24 -8.27 8.80 -6.16
C LEU A 24 -9.75 9.22 -6.30
N THR A 25 -10.65 8.57 -5.57
CA THR A 25 -12.09 8.88 -5.54
C THR A 25 -12.75 8.23 -4.31
N SER A 26 -13.89 8.77 -3.89
CA SER A 26 -14.77 8.19 -2.86
C SER A 26 -16.15 7.77 -3.38
N GLU A 27 -16.42 7.94 -4.68
CA GLU A 27 -17.79 7.81 -5.24
C GLU A 27 -18.27 6.35 -5.37
N HIS A 28 -17.36 5.39 -5.42
CA HIS A 28 -17.67 3.99 -5.73
C HIS A 28 -17.63 3.06 -4.51
N VAL A 29 -17.57 3.63 -3.31
CA VAL A 29 -17.52 2.88 -2.05
C VAL A 29 -18.69 3.29 -1.16
N SER A 30 -19.31 2.31 -0.52
CA SER A 30 -20.37 2.54 0.46
C SER A 30 -20.31 1.48 1.54
N VAL A 31 -20.85 1.79 2.71
CA VAL A 31 -20.99 0.84 3.82
C VAL A 31 -22.43 0.31 3.83
N ALA A 32 -22.60 -0.99 4.01
CA ALA A 32 -23.88 -1.63 4.21
C ALA A 32 -23.82 -2.60 5.40
N GLU A 33 -24.94 -2.84 6.06
CA GLU A 33 -25.01 -3.86 7.10
C GLU A 33 -25.49 -5.19 6.52
N PHE A 34 -24.86 -6.27 6.94
CA PHE A 34 -25.26 -7.64 6.64
C PHE A 34 -25.04 -8.50 7.88
N GLU A 35 -26.08 -9.18 8.35
CA GLU A 35 -26.05 -10.02 9.57
C GLU A 35 -25.49 -9.30 10.82
N GLY A 36 -25.75 -7.99 10.93
CA GLY A 36 -25.25 -7.16 12.04
C GLY A 36 -23.76 -6.82 11.96
N GLN A 37 -23.11 -7.07 10.82
CA GLN A 37 -21.73 -6.68 10.53
C GLN A 37 -21.70 -5.63 9.42
N GLU A 38 -20.83 -4.63 9.58
CA GLU A 38 -20.57 -3.64 8.53
C GLU A 38 -19.75 -4.27 7.40
N ILE A 39 -20.24 -4.16 6.17
CA ILE A 39 -19.60 -4.61 4.94
C ILE A 39 -19.31 -3.41 4.06
N LEU A 40 -18.09 -3.36 3.51
CA LEU A 40 -17.71 -2.41 2.48
C LEU A 40 -18.17 -2.91 1.10
N LYS A 41 -19.10 -2.17 0.49
CA LYS A 41 -19.54 -2.39 -0.89
C LYS A 41 -18.71 -1.56 -1.84
N VAL A 42 -18.09 -2.22 -2.80
CA VAL A 42 -17.26 -1.61 -3.84
C VAL A 42 -17.92 -1.85 -5.20
N ALA A 43 -18.18 -0.78 -5.95
CA ALA A 43 -18.74 -0.89 -7.29
C ALA A 43 -17.65 -1.40 -8.27
N PRO A 44 -17.97 -2.27 -9.26
CA PRO A 44 -17.00 -2.78 -10.23
C PRO A 44 -16.23 -1.67 -10.97
N GLU A 45 -16.88 -0.53 -11.22
CA GLU A 45 -16.30 0.65 -11.87
C GLU A 45 -15.11 1.21 -11.08
N ALA A 46 -15.11 1.07 -9.75
CA ALA A 46 -13.98 1.46 -8.89
C ALA A 46 -12.70 0.71 -9.27
N LEU A 47 -12.82 -0.59 -9.54
CA LEU A 47 -11.69 -1.45 -9.88
C LEU A 47 -11.14 -1.09 -11.25
N THR A 48 -12.02 -0.79 -12.21
CA THR A 48 -11.61 -0.33 -13.54
C THR A 48 -10.89 1.01 -13.47
N LEU A 49 -11.42 1.97 -12.71
CA LEU A 49 -10.80 3.28 -12.53
C LEU A 49 -9.43 3.16 -11.85
N LEU A 50 -9.34 2.39 -10.77
CA LEU A 50 -8.11 2.14 -10.03
C LEU A 50 -7.05 1.52 -10.93
N ALA A 51 -7.39 0.46 -11.67
CA ALA A 51 -6.45 -0.20 -12.56
C ALA A 51 -5.93 0.75 -13.65
N ARG A 52 -6.83 1.52 -14.28
CA ARG A 52 -6.46 2.51 -15.30
C ARG A 52 -5.47 3.53 -14.76
N GLN A 53 -5.74 4.10 -13.59
CA GLN A 53 -4.85 5.09 -12.98
C GLN A 53 -3.52 4.46 -12.55
N ALA A 54 -3.54 3.28 -11.95
CA ALA A 54 -2.34 2.59 -11.48
C ALA A 54 -1.39 2.26 -12.64
N PHE A 55 -1.91 1.79 -13.79
CA PHE A 55 -1.07 1.51 -14.96
C PHE A 55 -0.50 2.79 -15.61
N HIS A 56 -1.27 3.87 -15.61
CA HIS A 56 -0.77 5.17 -16.03
C HIS A 56 0.39 5.64 -15.13
N ASP A 57 0.16 5.67 -13.82
CA ASP A 57 1.13 6.17 -12.85
C ASP A 57 2.38 5.29 -12.80
N ALA A 58 2.24 3.96 -12.85
CA ALA A 58 3.37 3.05 -12.90
C ALA A 58 4.24 3.21 -14.16
N SER A 59 3.68 3.70 -15.26
CA SER A 59 4.40 3.91 -16.52
C SER A 59 5.17 5.22 -16.56
N PHE A 60 4.71 6.24 -15.83
CA PHE A 60 5.28 7.60 -15.89
C PHE A 60 5.90 8.09 -14.59
N MET A 61 5.61 7.44 -13.46
CA MET A 61 6.08 7.85 -12.13
C MET A 61 6.91 6.75 -11.49
N LEU A 62 7.98 7.15 -10.79
CA LEU A 62 8.82 6.25 -10.01
C LEU A 62 8.58 6.46 -8.53
N ARG A 63 8.73 5.41 -7.72
CA ARG A 63 8.71 5.56 -6.26
C ARG A 63 9.88 6.43 -5.82
N SER A 64 9.67 7.34 -4.87
CA SER A 64 10.71 8.21 -4.31
C SER A 64 11.91 7.42 -3.77
N ARG A 65 11.66 6.29 -3.09
CA ARG A 65 12.70 5.36 -2.63
C ARG A 65 13.53 4.76 -3.78
N ALA A 66 12.94 4.60 -4.97
CA ALA A 66 13.65 4.12 -6.16
C ALA A 66 14.39 5.27 -6.89
N SER A 67 13.78 6.47 -6.93
CA SER A 67 14.37 7.66 -7.58
C SER A 67 15.54 8.28 -6.81
N ALA A 68 15.64 8.05 -5.49
CA ALA A 68 16.71 8.61 -4.66
C ALA A 68 18.08 7.93 -4.85
N ALA A 69 18.18 6.91 -5.71
CA ALA A 69 19.43 6.18 -5.96
C ALA A 69 20.32 6.78 -7.07
N GLY A 70 19.92 7.91 -7.69
CA GLY A 70 20.72 8.61 -8.71
C GLY A 70 21.09 10.02 -8.25
N GLY A 71 22.15 10.17 -7.45
CA GLY A 71 22.58 11.51 -7.03
C GLY A 71 23.59 11.56 -5.88
N GLY A 72 24.56 10.65 -5.84
CA GLY A 72 25.69 10.73 -4.91
C GLY A 72 26.75 11.74 -5.35
N TYR A 73 26.42 13.04 -5.46
CA TYR A 73 27.43 14.10 -5.42
C TYR A 73 27.43 14.72 -4.02
N SER A 74 28.25 14.15 -3.15
CA SER A 74 28.62 14.72 -1.86
C SER A 74 29.50 15.96 -2.10
N ALA A 75 28.89 17.11 -2.36
CA ALA A 75 29.54 18.40 -2.13
C ALA A 75 29.45 18.71 -0.62
N ARG A 76 30.33 18.08 0.17
CA ARG A 76 30.62 18.58 1.52
C ARG A 76 31.50 19.82 1.36
N SER A 77 30.89 20.96 1.61
CA SER A 77 31.50 22.27 1.76
C SER A 77 32.74 22.26 2.63
N ALA A 78 33.79 22.92 2.14
CA ALA A 78 34.94 23.35 2.90
C ALA A 78 34.52 24.16 4.14
N GLY A 79 35.18 23.88 5.26
CA GLY A 79 34.96 24.51 6.56
C GLY A 79 35.97 24.00 7.57
N GLN A 80 37.26 24.29 7.32
CA GLN A 80 38.28 24.50 8.35
C GLN A 80 39.05 25.75 7.96
#